data_AF-A0A962ZXT5-F1
#
_entry.id   AF-A0A962ZXT5-F1
#
_cell.length_a   1.000
_cell.length_b   1.000
_cell.length_c   1.000
_cell.angle_alpha   90.00
_cell.angle_beta   90.00
_cell.angle_gamma   90.00
#
_symmetry.space_group_name_H-M   'P 1'
#
loop_
_entity.id
_entity.type
_entity.pdbx_description
1 polymer ?
#
loop_
_entity_poly.entity_id
_entity_poly.type
_entity_poly.pdbx_seq_one_letter_code
_entity_poly.pdbx_strand_id
1 'polypeptide(L)' 'MLAAIAVSVRNSHEYTGLAELDERVMAAMAAVPREQFVLPAYRHLAYQNTPLPIAAGQTISQPLIVALMTHLLDPQP' A
#
# COMPACT_ATOMS: atom_id res chain seq x y z
N MET A 1 -6.16 2.62 6.48
CA MET A 1 -5.14 2.40 5.43
C MET A 1 -4.90 3.64 4.55
N LEU A 2 -5.87 4.09 3.74
CA LEU A 2 -5.66 5.17 2.75
C LEU A 2 -5.12 6.48 3.34
N ALA A 3 -5.69 6.94 4.46
CA ALA A 3 -5.21 8.13 5.16
C ALA A 3 -3.73 7.99 5.59
N ALA A 4 -3.33 6.79 6.04
CA ALA A 4 -1.94 6.52 6.41
C ALA A 4 -1.01 6.56 5.20
N ILE A 5 -1.45 6.03 4.04
CA ILE A 5 -0.69 6.14 2.77
C ILE A 5 -0.50 7.62 2.42
N ALA A 6 -1.59 8.41 2.39
CA ALA A 6 -1.53 9.83 2.03
C ALA A 6 -0.62 10.65 2.97
N VAL A 7 -0.70 10.40 4.28
CA VAL A 7 0.20 11.04 5.26
C VAL A 7 1.64 10.62 5.03
N SER A 8 1.90 9.33 4.84
CA SER A 8 3.26 8.84 4.60
C SER A 8 3.88 9.41 3.33
N VAL A 9 3.12 9.51 2.23
CA VAL A 9 3.60 10.09 0.97
C VAL A 9 4.03 11.54 1.18
N ARG A 10 3.16 12.38 1.76
CA ARG A 10 3.48 13.77 2.11
C ARG A 10 4.73 13.89 2.99
N ASN A 11 4.83 13.05 4.03
CA ASN A 11 5.96 13.06 4.95
C ASN A 11 7.28 12.62 4.26
N SER A 12 7.18 11.84 3.18
CA SER A 12 8.33 11.34 2.44
C SER A 12 8.68 12.15 1.18
N HIS A 13 7.99 13.26 0.91
CA HIS A 13 8.09 13.96 -0.38
C HIS A 13 9.52 14.41 -0.72
N GLU A 14 10.34 14.75 0.27
CA GLU A 14 11.75 15.12 0.10
C GLU A 14 12.59 13.97 -0.50
N TYR A 15 12.20 12.71 -0.23
CA TYR A 15 12.89 11.53 -0.74
C TYR A 15 12.29 11.00 -2.04
N THR A 16 10.98 11.14 -2.21
CA THR A 16 10.24 10.53 -3.32
C THR A 16 9.97 11.52 -4.46
N GLY A 17 10.05 12.82 -4.21
CA GLY A 17 9.60 13.88 -5.13
C GLY A 17 8.07 13.97 -5.26
N LEU A 18 7.32 13.23 -4.43
CA LEU A 18 5.87 13.09 -4.55
C LEU A 18 5.16 13.58 -3.29
N ALA A 19 4.32 14.62 -3.44
CA ALA A 19 3.46 15.09 -2.37
C ALA A 19 2.15 14.28 -2.28
N GLU A 20 1.68 13.73 -3.41
CA GLU A 20 0.43 12.98 -3.53
C GLU A 20 0.60 11.83 -4.54
N LEU A 21 -0.35 10.88 -4.55
CA LEU A 21 -0.39 9.78 -5.52
C LEU A 21 -1.58 9.97 -6.46
N ASP A 22 -1.47 9.42 -7.67
CA ASP A 22 -2.54 9.36 -8.67
C ASP A 22 -3.82 8.77 -8.07
N GLU A 23 -4.95 9.42 -8.34
CA GLU A 23 -6.27 9.03 -7.84
C GLU A 23 -6.65 7.60 -8.23
N ARG A 24 -6.23 7.14 -9.43
CA ARG A 24 -6.45 5.76 -9.90
C ARG A 24 -5.76 4.75 -8.99
N VAL A 25 -4.57 5.07 -8.49
CA VAL A 25 -3.84 4.22 -7.54
C VAL A 25 -4.55 4.20 -6.19
N MET A 26 -4.95 5.37 -5.68
CA MET A 26 -5.67 5.46 -4.41
C MET A 26 -7.02 4.72 -4.46
N ALA A 27 -7.73 4.80 -5.59
CA ALA A 27 -8.96 4.06 -5.85
C ALA A 27 -8.71 2.53 -5.89
N ALA A 28 -7.66 2.07 -6.57
CA ALA A 28 -7.30 0.65 -6.58
C ALA A 28 -6.95 0.13 -5.18
N MET A 29 -6.18 0.90 -4.40
CA MET A 29 -5.85 0.57 -3.01
C MET A 29 -7.08 0.51 -2.10
N ALA A 30 -8.16 1.23 -2.44
CA ALA A 30 -9.43 1.18 -1.72
C ALA A 30 -10.30 -0.02 -2.13
N ALA A 31 -10.27 -0.38 -3.42
CA ALA A 31 -11.15 -1.39 -4.01
C ALA A 31 -10.68 -2.82 -3.76
N VAL A 32 -9.37 -3.08 -3.68
CA VAL A 32 -8.84 -4.44 -3.50
C VAL A 32 -8.92 -4.87 -2.03
N PRO A 33 -9.63 -5.96 -1.71
CA PRO A 33 -9.81 -6.43 -0.33
C PRO A 33 -8.54 -7.11 0.18
N ARG A 34 -7.63 -6.31 0.75
CA ARG A 34 -6.29 -6.74 1.17
C ARG A 34 -6.30 -7.93 2.15
N GLU A 35 -7.32 -8.06 2.99
CA GLU A 35 -7.50 -9.16 3.95
C GLU A 35 -7.65 -10.55 3.30
N GLN A 36 -7.96 -10.61 2.01
CA GLN A 36 -7.99 -11.86 1.25
C GLN A 36 -6.59 -12.37 0.90
N PHE A 37 -5.57 -11.50 0.97
CA PHE A 37 -4.18 -11.79 0.62
C PHE A 37 -3.27 -11.94 1.85
N VAL A 38 -3.83 -11.94 3.06
CA VAL A 38 -3.08 -12.16 4.32
C VAL A 38 -3.51 -13.47 4.97
N LEU A 39 -2.62 -14.03 5.80
CA LEU A 39 -2.96 -15.23 6.57
C LEU A 39 -4.11 -14.92 7.57
N PRO A 40 -4.99 -15.90 7.88
CA PRO A 40 -6.13 -15.69 8.77
C PRO A 40 -5.78 -15.02 10.11
N ALA A 41 -4.64 -15.39 10.70
CA ALA A 41 -4.16 -14.83 11.97
C ALA A 41 -3.88 -13.31 11.91
N TYR A 42 -3.57 -12.77 10.73
CA TYR A 42 -3.21 -11.36 10.54
C TYR A 42 -4.31 -10.51 9.91
N ARG A 43 -5.51 -11.07 9.64
CA ARG A 43 -6.62 -10.31 9.00
C ARG A 43 -7.01 -9.05 9.76
N HIS A 44 -6.97 -9.09 11.09
CA HIS A 44 -7.25 -7.92 11.94
C HIS A 44 -6.23 -6.78 11.79
N LEU A 45 -5.05 -7.07 11.23
CA LEU A 45 -3.99 -6.10 10.92
C LEU A 45 -3.92 -5.75 9.43
N ALA A 46 -4.75 -6.34 8.57
CA ALA A 46 -4.61 -6.27 7.11
C ALA A 46 -4.48 -4.84 6.56
N TYR A 47 -5.14 -3.89 7.22
CA TYR A 47 -5.23 -2.49 6.81
C TYR A 47 -4.29 -1.54 7.57
N GLN A 48 -3.43 -2.08 8.44
CA GLN A 48 -2.34 -1.33 9.04
C GLN A 48 -1.26 -1.06 7.99
N ASN A 49 -0.63 0.11 8.08
CA ASN A 49 0.47 0.45 7.19
C ASN A 49 1.76 -0.26 7.65
N THR A 50 1.82 -1.58 7.52
CA THR A 50 2.96 -2.44 7.90
C THR A 50 3.02 -3.67 6.98
N PRO A 51 4.21 -4.25 6.71
CA PRO A 51 4.28 -5.56 6.08
C PRO A 51 3.67 -6.64 6.99
N LEU A 52 3.12 -7.70 6.40
CA LEU A 52 2.58 -8.84 7.14
C LEU A 52 3.15 -10.16 6.59
N PRO A 53 3.39 -11.18 7.45
CA PRO A 53 3.83 -12.49 6.98
C PRO A 53 2.79 -13.19 6.11
N ILE A 54 3.27 -13.90 5.10
CA ILE A 54 2.50 -14.85 4.27
C ILE A 54 3.22 -16.21 4.24
N ALA A 55 2.76 -17.14 3.39
CA ALA A 55 3.35 -18.48 3.30
C ALA A 55 4.84 -18.44 2.88
N ALA A 56 5.55 -19.55 3.12
CA ALA A 56 6.96 -19.75 2.74
C ALA A 56 7.94 -18.69 3.28
N GLY A 57 7.66 -18.14 4.47
CA GLY A 57 8.52 -17.14 5.12
C GLY A 57 8.57 -15.79 4.39
N GLN A 58 7.65 -15.55 3.46
CA GLN A 58 7.57 -14.29 2.70
C GLN A 58 6.70 -13.27 3.43
N THR A 59 6.68 -12.04 2.91
CA THR A 59 5.80 -10.97 3.40
C THR A 59 5.00 -10.37 2.26
N ILE A 60 3.78 -9.93 2.57
CA ILE A 60 3.10 -8.94 1.75
C ILE A 60 3.60 -7.56 2.16
N SER A 61 4.05 -6.77 1.19
CA SER A 61 4.61 -5.43 1.43
C SER A 61 3.62 -4.50 2.12
N GLN A 62 4.17 -3.52 2.84
CA GLN A 62 3.40 -2.42 3.43
C GLN A 62 2.52 -1.72 2.36
N PRO A 63 1.27 -1.34 2.69
CA PRO A 63 0.38 -0.62 1.77
C PRO A 63 1.01 0.61 1.09
N LEU A 64 1.75 1.43 1.83
CA LEU A 64 2.49 2.57 1.27
C LEU A 64 3.44 2.17 0.15
N ILE A 65 4.27 1.14 0.37
CA ILE A 65 5.28 0.72 -0.61
C ILE A 65 4.61 0.24 -1.89
N VAL A 66 3.51 -0.53 -1.78
CA VAL A 66 2.73 -0.95 -2.95
C VAL A 66 2.18 0.27 -3.70
N ALA A 67 1.51 1.19 -3.00
CA ALA A 67 0.92 2.37 -3.63
C ALA A 67 1.97 3.27 -4.32
N LEU A 68 3.13 3.48 -3.66
CA LEU A 68 4.22 4.27 -4.21
C LEU A 68 4.84 3.61 -5.45
N MET A 69 5.13 2.31 -5.39
CA MET A 69 5.66 1.57 -6.53
C MET A 69 4.69 1.58 -7.72
N THR A 70 3.40 1.39 -7.47
CA THR A 70 2.38 1.41 -8.52
C THR A 70 2.25 2.80 -9.15
N HIS A 71 2.31 3.88 -8.36
CA HIS A 71 2.28 5.23 -8.88
C HIS A 71 3.50 5.54 -9.75
N LEU A 72 4.71 5.20 -9.28
CA LEU A 72 5.95 5.42 -10.01
C LEU A 72 6.06 4.62 -11.31
N LEU A 73 5.40 3.46 -11.37
CA LEU A 73 5.32 2.65 -12.58
C LEU A 73 4.46 3.32 -13.68
N ASP A 74 3.53 4.20 -13.29
CA ASP A 74 2.53 4.85 -14.17
C ASP A 74 1.89 3.88 -15.19
N PRO A 75 1.22 2.81 -14.71
CA PRO A 75 0.66 1.80 -15.60
C PRO A 75 -0.43 2.39 -16.49
N GLN A 76 -0.33 2.10 -17.79
CA GLN A 76 -1.33 2.43 -18.80
C GLN A 76 -2.23 1.22 -19.09
N PRO A 77 -3.46 1.44 -19.62
CA PRO A 77 -4.38 0.38 -20.03
C PRO A 77 -3.81 -0.58 -21.08
#